data_AF-A0A484MD84-F1
#
_entry.id   AF-A0A484MD84-F1
#
_cell.length_a   1.000
_cell.length_b   1.000
_cell.length_c   1.000
_cell.angle_alpha   90.00
_cell.angle_beta   90.00
_cell.angle_gamma   90.00
#
_symmetry.space_group_name_H-M   'P 1'
#
loop_
_entity.id
_entity.type
_entity.pdbx_description
1 polymer ?
#
loop_
_entity_poly.entity_id
_entity_poly.type
_entity_poly.pdbx_seq_one_letter_code
_entity_poly.pdbx_strand_id
1 'polypeptide(L)' 'MHCSIPMKGMVDSFNVSVAAGILMHHAACDRTSRMGCHGDLTPEERQTLLAEFSLRHSNSAVSIANEYAKRKKMSSR' A
#
# COMPACT_ATOMS: atom_id res chain seq x y z
N MET A 1 25.26 -9.31 3.00
CA MET A 1 23.88 -9.70 3.36
C MET A 1 23.38 -10.67 2.29
N HIS A 2 23.01 -11.89 2.65
CA HIS A 2 22.45 -12.91 1.73
C HIS A 2 21.10 -13.35 2.28
N CYS A 3 20.03 -13.22 1.49
CA CYS A 3 18.69 -13.66 1.87
C CYS A 3 18.29 -14.81 0.95
N SER A 4 18.05 -15.99 1.53
CA SER A 4 17.69 -17.20 0.80
C SER A 4 16.67 -17.99 1.59
N ILE A 5 15.70 -18.58 0.89
CA ILE A 5 14.74 -19.50 1.50
C ILE A 5 15.38 -20.89 1.53
N PRO A 6 15.45 -21.57 2.69
CA PRO A 6 16.01 -22.91 2.76
C PRO A 6 15.27 -23.87 1.83
N MET A 7 16.00 -24.49 0.90
CA MET A 7 15.45 -25.52 0.02
C MET A 7 15.71 -26.90 0.61
N LYS A 8 14.66 -27.71 0.75
CA LYS A 8 14.76 -29.13 1.08
C LYS A 8 14.06 -29.92 -0.02
N GLY A 9 14.82 -30.64 -0.83
CA GLY A 9 14.31 -31.44 -1.94
C GLY A 9 15.18 -31.35 -3.18
N MET A 10 14.67 -31.86 -4.30
CA MET A 10 15.39 -31.93 -5.59
C MET A 10 15.33 -30.65 -6.43
N VAL A 11 14.64 -29.60 -5.95
CA VAL A 11 14.45 -28.35 -6.69
C VAL A 11 15.33 -27.25 -6.12
N ASP A 12 15.98 -26.51 -7.00
CA ASP A 12 16.97 -25.50 -6.63
C ASP A 12 16.35 -24.15 -6.24
N SER A 13 15.09 -23.91 -6.61
CA SER A 13 14.40 -22.65 -6.31
C SER A 13 12.88 -22.78 -6.30
N PHE A 14 12.22 -21.88 -5.57
CA PHE A 14 10.78 -21.65 -5.70
C PHE A 14 10.46 -20.79 -6.92
N ASN A 15 9.21 -20.87 -7.38
CA ASN A 15 8.67 -19.87 -8.30
C ASN A 15 8.79 -18.46 -7.67
N VAL A 16 9.05 -17.45 -8.50
CA VAL A 16 9.26 -16.07 -8.05
C VAL A 16 8.12 -15.53 -7.18
N SER A 17 6.86 -15.81 -7.51
CA SER A 17 5.72 -15.33 -6.74
C SER A 17 5.59 -16.05 -5.39
N VAL A 18 5.95 -17.33 -5.35
CA VAL A 18 5.97 -18.14 -4.12
C VAL A 18 7.07 -17.66 -3.19
N ALA A 19 8.28 -17.44 -3.72
CA ALA A 19 9.39 -16.89 -2.94
C ALA A 19 9.04 -15.50 -2.37
N ALA A 20 8.44 -14.64 -3.18
CA ALA A 20 7.96 -13.32 -2.74
C ALA A 20 6.90 -13.45 -1.65
N GLY A 21 5.93 -14.37 -1.80
CA GLY A 21 4.89 -14.60 -0.80
C GLY A 21 5.43 -15.05 0.56
N ILE A 22 6.36 -16.02 0.57
CA ILE A 22 7.02 -16.50 1.79
C ILE A 22 7.77 -15.35 2.49
N LEU A 23 8.54 -14.57 1.72
CA LEU A 23 9.33 -13.47 2.25
C LEU A 23 8.46 -12.35 2.81
N MET A 24 7.42 -11.96 2.08
CA MET A 24 6.49 -10.90 2.50
C MET A 24 5.70 -11.31 3.75
N HIS A 25 5.30 -12.59 3.87
CA HIS A 25 4.66 -13.10 5.08
C HIS A 25 5.58 -13.00 6.30
N HIS A 26 6.83 -13.46 6.17
CA HIS A 26 7.81 -13.34 7.26
C HIS A 26 8.07 -11.88 7.66
N ALA A 27 8.22 -10.98 6.68
CA ALA A 27 8.42 -9.55 6.94
C ALA A 27 7.20 -8.92 7.62
N ALA A 28 5.98 -9.26 7.20
CA ALA A 28 4.76 -8.77 7.81
C ALA A 28 4.62 -9.24 9.26
N CYS A 29 4.77 -10.55 9.51
CA CYS A 29 4.71 -11.11 10.86
C CYS A 29 5.73 -10.46 11.80
N ASP A 30 6.99 -10.37 11.37
CA ASP A 30 8.06 -9.77 12.15
C ASP A 30 7.79 -8.29 12.48
N ARG A 31 7.33 -7.53 11.49
CA ARG A 31 6.95 -6.13 11.68
C ARG A 31 5.81 -5.98 12.68
N THR A 32 4.76 -6.79 12.56
CA THR A 32 3.61 -6.79 13.48
C THR A 32 4.03 -7.17 14.89
N SER A 33 4.91 -8.16 15.05
CA SER A 33 5.44 -8.56 16.36
C SER A 33 6.26 -7.46 17.03
N ARG A 34 7.06 -6.70 16.28
CA ARG A 34 7.91 -5.64 16.85
C ARG A 34 7.17 -4.31 17.09
N MET A 35 6.27 -3.93 16.18
CA MET A 35 5.64 -2.62 16.17
C MET A 35 4.21 -2.60 16.71
N GLY A 36 3.53 -3.75 16.75
CA GLY A 36 2.13 -3.86 17.20
C GLY A 36 1.09 -3.23 16.26
N CYS A 37 1.50 -2.42 15.28
CA CYS A 37 0.63 -1.80 14.28
C CYS A 37 1.20 -1.94 12.86
N HIS A 38 0.31 -1.80 11.87
CA HIS A 38 0.65 -1.81 10.45
C HIS A 38 0.57 -0.38 9.89
N GLY A 39 1.48 -0.05 8.96
CA GLY A 39 1.60 1.27 8.35
C GLY A 39 2.50 2.23 9.12
N ASP A 40 3.36 2.93 8.41
CA ASP A 40 4.29 3.97 8.89
C ASP A 40 4.09 5.32 8.19
N LEU A 41 3.00 5.46 7.43
CA LEU A 41 2.66 6.71 6.76
C LEU A 41 2.26 7.77 7.77
N THR A 42 2.75 8.99 7.57
CA THR A 42 2.23 10.15 8.29
C THR A 42 0.76 10.40 7.89
N PRO A 43 -0.01 11.16 8.69
CA PRO A 43 -1.38 11.53 8.33
C PRO A 43 -1.48 12.17 6.93
N GLU A 44 -0.50 12.98 6.55
CA GLU A 44 -0.42 13.68 5.26
C GLU A 44 -0.15 12.71 4.11
N GLU A 45 0.80 11.78 4.28
CA GLU A 45 1.10 10.75 3.28
C GLU A 45 -0.09 9.83 3.06
N ARG A 46 -0.77 9.43 4.16
CA ARG A 46 -1.98 8.62 4.10
C ARG A 46 -3.09 9.33 3.32
N GLN A 47 -3.29 10.62 3.57
CA GLN A 47 -4.32 11.41 2.89
C GLN A 47 -4.01 11.60 1.41
N THR A 48 -2.73 11.80 1.07
CA THR A 48 -2.25 11.89 -0.31
C THR A 48 -2.52 10.59 -1.06
N LEU A 49 -2.15 9.45 -0.46
CA LEU A 49 -2.35 8.14 -1.05
C LEU A 49 -3.84 7.83 -1.24
N LEU A 50 -4.67 8.12 -0.24
CA LEU A 50 -6.12 7.94 -0.32
C LEU A 50 -6.72 8.75 -1.48
N ALA A 51 -6.32 10.02 -1.63
CA ALA A 51 -6.79 10.88 -2.72
C ALA A 51 -6.37 10.34 -4.08
N GLU A 52 -5.11 9.90 -4.22
CA GLU A 52 -4.60 9.33 -5.44
C GLU A 52 -5.36 8.06 -5.86
N PHE A 53 -5.52 7.11 -4.94
CA PHE A 53 -6.22 5.85 -5.25
C PHE A 53 -7.69 6.08 -5.56
N SER A 54 -8.33 7.02 -4.86
CA SER A 54 -9.72 7.42 -5.12
C SER A 54 -9.88 8.01 -6.52
N LEU A 55 -8.96 8.87 -6.95
CA LEU A 55 -8.98 9.48 -8.28
C LEU A 55 -8.67 8.48 -9.39
N ARG A 56 -7.76 7.52 -9.15
CA ARG A 56 -7.36 6.51 -10.15
C ARG A 56 -8.44 5.49 -10.45
N HIS A 57 -9.24 5.10 -9.44
CA HIS A 57 -10.14 3.95 -9.56
C HIS A 57 -11.62 4.32 -9.60
N SER A 58 -11.98 5.59 -9.38
CA SER A 58 -13.36 6.05 -9.49
C SER A 58 -13.55 6.97 -10.70
N ASN A 59 -14.37 6.51 -11.64
CA ASN A 59 -14.70 7.26 -12.86
C ASN A 59 -15.36 8.62 -12.57
N SER A 60 -16.00 8.79 -11.41
CA SER A 60 -16.65 10.03 -11.00
C SER A 60 -15.84 10.90 -10.05
N ALA A 61 -14.74 10.39 -9.47
CA ALA A 61 -13.99 11.09 -8.43
C ALA A 61 -13.45 12.45 -8.90
N VAL A 62 -12.96 12.54 -10.13
CA VAL A 62 -12.49 13.82 -10.71
C VAL A 62 -13.64 14.84 -10.83
N SER A 63 -14.82 14.40 -11.28
CA SER A 63 -16.00 15.27 -11.40
C SER A 63 -16.44 15.78 -10.03
N ILE A 64 -16.54 14.89 -9.04
CA ILE A 64 -16.94 15.21 -7.67
C ILE A 64 -15.94 16.19 -7.04
N ALA A 65 -14.64 15.95 -7.20
CA ALA A 65 -13.59 16.85 -6.69
C ALA A 65 -13.68 18.25 -7.32
N ASN A 66 -13.90 18.32 -8.63
CA ASN A 66 -14.08 19.58 -9.35
C ASN A 66 -15.34 20.33 -8.89
N GLU A 67 -16.46 19.63 -8.71
CA GLU A 67 -17.69 20.22 -8.22
C GLU A 67 -17.53 20.76 -6.80
N TYR A 68 -16.90 19.98 -5.91
CA TYR A 68 -16.60 20.42 -4.55
C TYR A 68 -15.71 21.67 -4.54
N ALA A 69 -14.66 21.71 -5.38
CA ALA A 69 -13.79 22.87 -5.51
C ALA A 69 -14.55 24.13 -5.99
N LYS A 70 -15.51 23.99 -6.90
CA LYS A 70 -16.39 25.08 -7.33
C LYS A 70 -17.25 25.61 -6.18
N ARG A 71 -17.90 24.71 -5.43
CA ARG A 71 -18.74 25.06 -4.26
C ARG A 71 -17.94 25.77 -3.17
N LYS A 72 -16.74 25.28 -2.86
CA LYS A 72 -15.85 25.90 -1.86
C LYS A 72 -15.48 27.34 -2.23
N LYS A 73 -15.13 27.60 -3.50
CA LYS A 73 -14.82 28.96 -3.99
C LYS A 73 -16.01 29.92 -3.89
N MET A 74 -17.24 29.42 -4.05
CA MET A 74 -18.45 30.24 -3.90
C MET A 74 -18.79 30.56 -2.44
N SER A 75 -18.50 29.64 -1.51
CA SER A 75 -18.75 29.82 -0.07
C SER A 75 -17.69 30.66 0.65
N SER A 76 -16.54 30.93 0.02
CA SER A 76 -15.46 31.77 0.58
C SER A 76 -15.48 33.21 0.04
N ARG A 77 -16.61 33.62 -0.57
CA ARG A 77 -16.96 35.00 -0.91
C ARG A 77 -18.06 35.48 0.03
#